data_AF-A0A1E7FEY3-F1
#
_entry.id   AF-A0A1E7FEY3-F1
#
_cell.length_a   1.000
_cell.length_b   1.000
_cell.length_c   1.000
_cell.angle_alpha   90.00
_cell.angle_beta   90.00
_cell.angle_gamma   90.00
#
_symmetry.space_group_name_H-M   'P 1'
#
loop_
_entity.id
_entity.type
_entity.pdbx_description
1 polymer ?
#
loop_
_entity_poly.entity_id
_entity_poly.type
_entity_poly.pdbx_seq_one_letter_code
_entity_poly.pdbx_strand_id
1 'polypeptide(L)'
;MTTPHVAAALKSEETATTKEKIPSDDSLLYVNNSSEIFLKHKRRFCRTEGCNRIVKSQGLCQRHGAKPKTCKVEGCDKQAQGNFDKMCKSHFKAMKRQTTPIPKVEISDNPPPAQGISVYDEILPKSLTFLPNNNKNGEQESENGKEEWNNTMPLILHLKHGFDTLKPPAWHRNEERRARGMFPIDNPAAQLEGWERELVWMEILVLTGVPGASFRQLARAWGRDKGFHMVLAQFICERFGETERKKR
;
A
#
# COMPACT_ATOMS: atom_id res chain seq x y z
N MET A 1 7.25 49.65 60.52
CA MET A 1 5.89 49.24 60.93
C MET A 1 5.84 47.73 60.76
N THR A 2 6.19 47.00 61.82
CA THR A 2 5.29 46.23 62.72
C THR A 2 4.98 44.83 62.16
N THR A 3 5.26 43.85 63.02
CA THR A 3 5.28 42.38 62.89
C THR A 3 3.85 41.76 62.84
N PRO A 4 3.64 40.46 63.18
CA PRO A 4 3.73 39.23 62.38
C PRO A 4 2.39 38.42 62.41
N HIS A 5 2.31 37.20 61.87
CA HIS A 5 1.47 36.05 62.33
C HIS A 5 1.52 34.93 61.25
N VAL A 6 2.16 33.76 61.43
CA VAL A 6 1.89 32.56 62.27
C VAL A 6 0.78 31.62 61.75
N ALA A 7 1.17 30.34 61.61
CA ALA A 7 0.39 29.08 61.57
C ALA A 7 -0.44 28.79 60.28
N ALA A 8 -0.68 27.56 59.83
CA ALA A 8 -0.56 26.23 60.43
C ALA A 8 -0.35 25.16 59.33
N ALA A 9 0.28 24.04 59.69
CA ALA A 9 0.24 22.79 58.93
C ALA A 9 -1.14 22.13 59.06
N LEU A 10 -1.65 21.45 58.03
CA LEU A 10 -2.61 20.35 58.18
C LEU A 10 -2.62 19.44 56.93
N LYS A 11 -2.51 18.13 57.20
CA LYS A 11 -2.65 16.99 56.30
C LYS A 11 -4.12 16.84 55.85
N SER A 12 -4.34 16.25 54.68
CA SER A 12 -5.47 15.34 54.38
C SER A 12 -5.23 14.75 52.98
N GLU A 13 -4.80 13.48 52.90
CA GLU A 13 -5.66 12.30 52.85
C GLU A 13 -6.31 12.11 51.46
N GLU A 14 -5.58 11.37 50.63
CA GLU A 14 -6.08 10.75 49.40
C GLU A 14 -7.16 9.73 49.79
N THR A 15 -8.42 10.10 49.62
CA THR A 15 -9.54 9.19 49.82
C THR A 15 -9.82 8.40 48.54
N ALA A 16 -9.75 7.08 48.72
CA ALA A 16 -10.05 6.06 47.74
C ALA A 16 -11.45 6.25 47.14
N THR A 17 -11.52 6.45 45.83
CA THR A 17 -12.75 6.30 45.07
C THR A 17 -12.90 4.84 44.68
N THR A 18 -13.74 4.15 45.45
CA THR A 18 -14.32 2.85 45.18
C THR A 18 -14.89 2.81 43.76
N LYS A 19 -14.28 1.99 42.89
CA LYS A 19 -14.90 1.66 41.59
C LYS A 19 -16.01 0.65 41.81
N GLU A 20 -17.22 1.13 41.60
CA GLU A 20 -18.46 0.36 41.61
C GLU A 20 -18.42 -0.77 40.58
N LYS A 21 -19.12 -1.84 40.95
CA LYS A 21 -19.26 -3.12 40.27
C LYS A 21 -20.42 -3.01 39.28
N ILE A 22 -20.21 -3.27 37.99
CA ILE A 22 -21.29 -3.38 37.01
C ILE A 22 -21.39 -4.84 36.51
N PRO A 23 -22.61 -5.39 36.34
CA PRO A 23 -22.85 -6.83 36.35
C PRO A 23 -22.53 -7.54 35.03
N SER A 24 -22.30 -8.83 35.17
CA SER A 24 -22.28 -9.83 34.11
C SER A 24 -23.70 -10.10 33.59
N ASP A 25 -24.01 -9.64 32.38
CA ASP A 25 -24.68 -10.45 31.36
C ASP A 25 -24.73 -9.66 30.04
N ASP A 26 -24.23 -10.25 28.96
CA ASP A 26 -24.65 -9.83 27.62
C ASP A 26 -24.46 -11.00 26.65
N SER A 27 -25.48 -11.85 26.62
CA SER A 27 -25.67 -12.91 25.65
C SER A 27 -26.14 -12.31 24.32
N LEU A 28 -25.21 -11.98 23.43
CA LEU A 28 -25.57 -11.66 22.04
C LEU A 28 -25.58 -12.92 21.18
N LEU A 29 -26.80 -13.43 20.97
CA LEU A 29 -27.14 -14.25 19.82
C LEU A 29 -27.21 -13.35 18.58
N TYR A 30 -26.33 -13.56 17.61
CA TYR A 30 -26.59 -13.15 16.24
C TYR A 30 -26.09 -14.23 15.29
N VAL A 31 -27.04 -14.92 14.68
CA VAL A 31 -26.82 -15.88 13.60
C VAL A 31 -26.61 -15.07 12.32
N ASN A 32 -25.53 -15.35 11.59
CA ASN A 32 -25.54 -15.27 10.12
C ASN A 32 -24.50 -16.22 9.53
N ASN A 33 -24.95 -16.98 8.53
CA ASN A 33 -24.30 -18.09 7.88
C ASN A 33 -23.06 -17.67 7.05
N SER A 34 -21.90 -18.20 7.41
CA SER A 34 -20.85 -18.67 6.50
C SER A 34 -19.79 -19.37 7.35
N SER A 35 -19.36 -20.54 6.90
CA SER A 35 -18.56 -21.53 7.62
C SER A 35 -17.20 -21.00 8.09
N GLU A 36 -17.14 -20.51 9.33
CA GLU A 36 -16.08 -20.74 10.32
C GLU A 36 -16.40 -19.93 11.59
N ILE A 37 -17.03 -20.56 12.58
CA ILE A 37 -17.31 -19.94 13.88
C ILE A 37 -15.98 -19.81 14.63
N PHE A 38 -15.37 -18.62 14.58
CA PHE A 38 -14.27 -18.27 15.49
C PHE A 38 -14.80 -18.13 16.91
N LEU A 39 -14.87 -19.25 17.65
CA LEU A 39 -15.12 -19.25 19.09
C LEU A 39 -13.99 -18.48 19.78
N LYS A 40 -14.22 -17.20 20.05
CA LYS A 40 -13.32 -16.35 20.82
C LYS A 40 -13.26 -16.91 22.24
N HIS A 41 -12.22 -17.69 22.53
CA HIS A 41 -12.07 -18.38 23.81
C HIS A 41 -12.14 -17.37 24.97
N LYS A 42 -13.07 -17.60 25.91
CA LYS A 42 -13.22 -16.80 27.13
C LYS A 42 -11.87 -16.73 27.84
N ARG A 43 -11.33 -15.52 28.01
CA ARG A 43 -10.06 -15.31 28.73
C ARG A 43 -10.25 -15.69 30.19
N ARG A 44 -9.41 -16.60 30.70
CA ARG A 44 -9.40 -16.99 32.12
C ARG A 44 -8.39 -16.15 32.90
N PHE A 45 -8.78 -15.70 34.09
CA PHE A 45 -7.93 -14.95 35.01
C PHE A 45 -7.31 -15.87 36.06
N CYS A 46 -6.18 -15.42 36.61
CA CYS A 46 -5.40 -16.13 37.61
C CYS A 46 -6.25 -16.47 38.84
N ARG A 47 -6.11 -17.70 39.34
CA ARG A 47 -6.86 -18.20 40.50
C ARG A 47 -6.52 -17.49 41.81
N THR A 48 -5.32 -16.93 41.92
CA THR A 48 -4.91 -16.15 43.10
C THR A 48 -5.86 -14.97 43.33
N GLU A 49 -6.33 -14.85 44.56
CA GLU A 49 -7.25 -13.78 44.99
C GLU A 49 -6.68 -12.39 44.64
N GLY A 50 -7.54 -11.52 44.12
CA GLY A 50 -7.15 -10.17 43.67
C GLY A 50 -6.28 -10.11 42.40
N CYS A 51 -6.01 -11.23 41.72
CA CYS A 51 -5.15 -11.24 40.53
C CYS A 51 -5.92 -11.14 39.20
N ASN A 52 -5.87 -9.97 38.58
CA ASN A 52 -6.49 -9.72 37.26
C ASN A 52 -5.62 -10.14 36.06
N ARG A 53 -4.54 -10.90 36.28
CA ARG A 53 -3.65 -11.36 35.19
C ARG A 53 -4.22 -12.59 34.49
N ILE A 54 -3.96 -12.72 33.20
CA ILE A 54 -4.41 -13.86 32.38
C ILE A 54 -3.66 -15.13 32.80
N VAL A 55 -4.38 -16.25 32.89
CA VAL A 55 -3.82 -17.58 33.13
C VAL A 55 -2.87 -17.96 31.99
N LYS A 56 -1.67 -18.41 32.34
CA LYS A 56 -0.70 -18.99 31.38
C LYS A 56 -0.73 -20.51 31.39
N SER A 57 -0.67 -21.11 32.58
CA SER A 57 -0.74 -22.57 32.79
C SER A 57 -1.28 -22.85 34.19
N GLN A 58 -1.87 -24.04 34.39
CA GLN A 58 -2.31 -24.53 35.71
C GLN A 58 -3.26 -23.57 36.49
N GLY A 59 -4.03 -22.72 35.80
CA GLY A 59 -4.91 -21.75 36.46
C GLY A 59 -4.21 -20.54 37.06
N LEU A 60 -2.90 -20.39 36.86
CA LEU A 60 -2.08 -19.34 37.44
C LEU A 60 -1.52 -18.41 36.35
N CYS A 61 -1.17 -17.17 36.74
CA CYS A 61 -0.37 -16.29 35.91
C CYS A 61 1.13 -16.55 36.11
N GLN A 62 1.97 -16.03 35.22
CA GLN A 62 3.43 -16.22 35.28
C GLN A 62 4.04 -15.75 36.62
N ARG A 63 3.49 -14.70 37.22
CA ARG A 63 3.95 -14.17 38.52
C ARG A 63 3.51 -15.01 39.72
N HIS A 64 2.48 -15.83 39.56
CA HIS A 64 1.96 -16.69 40.62
C HIS A 64 2.29 -18.16 40.37
N GLY A 65 3.41 -18.45 39.70
CA GLY A 65 3.96 -19.80 39.58
C GLY A 65 3.58 -20.57 38.32
N ALA A 66 2.91 -19.94 37.34
CA ALA A 66 2.65 -20.61 36.07
C ALA A 66 3.96 -20.90 35.32
N LYS A 67 4.32 -22.18 35.24
CA LYS A 67 5.51 -22.62 34.50
C LYS A 67 5.33 -22.37 33.00
N PRO A 68 6.25 -21.63 32.34
CA PRO A 68 6.20 -21.44 30.90
C PRO A 68 6.45 -22.78 30.20
N LYS A 69 5.71 -23.04 29.12
CA LYS A 69 6.00 -24.19 28.25
C LYS A 69 7.29 -23.90 27.49
N THR A 70 8.24 -24.83 27.50
CA THR A 70 9.46 -24.76 26.69
C THR A 70 9.18 -25.13 25.24
N CYS A 71 10.10 -24.73 24.37
CA CYS A 71 10.07 -25.07 22.96
C CYS A 71 10.19 -26.58 22.77
N LYS A 72 9.38 -27.16 21.87
CA LYS A 72 9.42 -28.59 21.53
C LYS A 72 10.76 -29.05 20.92
N VAL A 73 11.51 -28.16 20.27
CA VAL A 73 12.80 -28.47 19.66
C VAL A 73 13.83 -28.86 20.72
N GLU A 74 14.48 -30.01 20.53
CA GLU A 74 15.50 -30.54 21.44
C GLU A 74 16.64 -29.52 21.65
N GLY A 75 17.10 -29.39 22.90
CA GLY A 75 18.13 -28.42 23.28
C GLY A 75 17.69 -26.94 23.29
N CYS A 76 16.38 -26.65 23.21
CA CYS A 76 15.88 -25.27 23.20
C CYS A 76 15.12 -24.89 24.48
N ASP A 77 15.77 -24.11 25.34
CA ASP A 77 15.18 -23.62 26.60
C ASP A 77 14.27 -22.39 26.43
N LYS A 78 14.05 -21.94 25.19
CA LYS A 78 13.21 -20.77 24.90
C LYS A 78 11.73 -21.10 25.12
N GLN A 79 10.98 -20.12 25.62
CA GLN A 79 9.54 -20.27 25.84
C GLN A 79 8.76 -20.45 24.52
N ALA A 80 7.88 -21.44 24.49
CA ALA A 80 6.92 -21.66 23.41
C ALA A 80 5.81 -20.61 23.41
N GLN A 81 5.38 -20.21 22.21
CA GLN A 81 4.24 -19.30 22.03
C GLN A 81 2.96 -20.10 21.77
N GLY A 82 1.82 -19.59 22.27
CA GLY A 82 0.54 -20.30 22.18
C GLY A 82 0.11 -20.65 20.75
N ASN A 83 0.44 -19.80 19.77
CA ASN A 83 0.03 -19.97 18.37
C ASN A 83 1.09 -20.65 17.49
N PHE A 84 2.24 -21.05 18.06
CA PHE A 84 3.41 -21.50 17.29
C PHE A 84 3.69 -23.00 17.48
N ASP A 85 2.64 -23.83 17.54
CA ASP A 85 2.72 -25.29 17.71
C ASP A 85 3.74 -25.75 18.76
N LYS A 86 3.69 -25.14 19.96
CA LYS A 86 4.61 -25.40 21.08
C LYS A 86 6.09 -25.12 20.76
N MET A 87 6.39 -24.29 19.76
CA MET A 87 7.73 -23.82 19.42
C MET A 87 7.96 -22.38 19.89
N CYS A 88 9.23 -22.01 20.05
CA CYS A 88 9.60 -20.61 20.20
C CYS A 88 9.46 -19.86 18.86
N LYS A 89 9.43 -18.51 18.91
CA LYS A 89 9.29 -17.65 17.72
C LYS A 89 10.34 -17.93 16.64
N SER A 90 11.57 -18.27 17.03
CA SER A 90 12.67 -18.55 16.09
C SER A 90 12.45 -19.87 15.36
N HIS A 91 12.18 -20.95 16.10
CA HIS A 91 11.99 -22.27 15.50
C HIS A 91 10.70 -22.36 14.69
N PHE A 92 9.62 -21.70 15.11
CA PHE A 92 8.41 -21.63 14.31
C PHE A 92 8.63 -20.94 12.96
N LYS A 93 9.38 -19.83 12.94
CA LYS A 93 9.74 -19.17 11.68
C LYS A 93 10.64 -20.04 10.80
N ALA A 94 11.61 -20.73 11.39
CA ALA A 94 12.49 -21.63 10.65
C ALA A 94 11.69 -22.80 10.02
N MET A 95 10.82 -23.45 10.79
CA MET A 95 9.93 -24.50 10.29
C MET A 95 8.99 -23.97 9.20
N LYS A 96 8.35 -22.81 9.41
CA LYS A 96 7.43 -22.23 8.42
C LYS A 96 8.13 -21.90 7.11
N ARG A 97 9.39 -21.43 7.15
CA ARG A 97 10.22 -21.19 5.95
C ARG A 97 10.51 -22.46 5.17
N GLN A 98 10.62 -23.61 5.84
CA GLN A 98 10.81 -24.91 5.17
C GLN A 98 9.51 -25.44 4.58
N THR A 99 8.38 -25.25 5.26
CA THR A 99 7.08 -25.77 4.81
C THR A 99 6.38 -24.90 3.77
N THR A 100 6.74 -23.62 3.67
CA THR A 100 6.38 -22.77 2.53
C THR A 100 7.61 -22.59 1.64
N PRO A 101 7.92 -23.51 0.72
CA PRO A 101 8.88 -23.22 -0.33
C PRO A 101 8.34 -22.03 -1.11
N ILE A 102 8.97 -20.87 -0.93
CA ILE A 102 8.82 -19.77 -1.87
C ILE A 102 9.36 -20.36 -3.17
N PRO A 103 8.56 -20.43 -4.26
CA PRO A 103 9.08 -20.85 -5.55
C PRO A 103 10.29 -19.96 -5.82
N LYS A 104 11.49 -20.55 -5.91
CA LYS A 104 12.61 -19.83 -6.50
C LYS A 104 12.19 -19.63 -7.95
N VAL A 105 11.67 -18.45 -8.25
CA VAL A 105 11.54 -18.02 -9.64
C VAL A 105 12.96 -17.91 -10.13
N GLU A 106 13.38 -18.85 -10.97
CA GLU A 106 14.64 -18.78 -11.68
C GLU A 106 14.51 -17.63 -12.69
N ILE A 107 14.80 -16.42 -12.22
CA ILE A 107 14.99 -15.27 -13.10
C ILE A 107 16.30 -15.56 -13.82
N SER A 108 16.23 -15.93 -15.10
CA SER A 108 17.45 -16.10 -15.90
C SER A 108 18.23 -14.78 -15.89
N ASP A 109 19.51 -14.82 -15.56
CA ASP A 109 20.36 -13.62 -15.54
C ASP A 109 20.48 -12.94 -16.91
N ASN A 110 20.11 -13.65 -17.99
CA ASN A 110 20.07 -13.10 -19.32
C ASN A 110 18.77 -12.31 -19.55
N PRO A 111 18.87 -11.05 -20.03
CA PRO A 111 17.71 -10.26 -20.37
C PRO A 111 16.91 -10.94 -21.49
N PRO A 112 15.57 -10.92 -21.44
CA PRO A 112 14.76 -11.51 -22.49
C PRO A 112 14.93 -10.73 -23.79
N PRO A 113 14.72 -11.36 -24.96
CA PRO A 113 14.73 -10.63 -26.22
C PRO A 113 13.65 -9.54 -26.22
N ALA A 114 13.98 -8.42 -26.87
CA ALA A 114 13.05 -7.32 -27.08
C ALA A 114 11.80 -7.81 -27.83
N GLN A 115 10.63 -7.40 -27.35
CA GLN A 115 9.33 -7.76 -27.94
C GLN A 115 8.37 -6.58 -27.85
N GLY A 116 7.56 -6.39 -28.90
CA GLY A 116 6.62 -5.29 -29.01
C GLY A 116 7.26 -4.05 -29.64
N ILE A 117 6.50 -2.96 -29.66
CA ILE A 117 6.89 -1.69 -30.25
C ILE A 117 6.88 -0.63 -29.15
N SER A 118 7.94 0.19 -29.07
CA SER A 118 7.96 1.29 -28.12
C SER A 118 7.03 2.40 -28.60
N VAL A 119 6.26 2.95 -27.67
CA VAL A 119 5.48 4.18 -27.86
C VAL A 119 6.39 5.33 -28.31
N TYR A 120 7.65 5.34 -27.88
CA TYR A 120 8.62 6.37 -28.23
C TYR A 120 9.12 6.27 -29.67
N ASP A 121 8.99 5.10 -30.30
CA ASP A 121 9.38 4.90 -31.71
C ASP A 121 8.23 5.25 -32.66
N GLU A 122 6.98 4.95 -32.30
CA GLU A 122 5.84 5.12 -33.22
C GLU A 122 4.83 6.21 -32.85
N ILE A 123 4.51 6.36 -31.57
CA ILE A 123 3.36 7.17 -31.12
C ILE A 123 3.80 8.55 -30.67
N LEU A 124 4.91 8.64 -29.94
CA LEU A 124 5.44 9.90 -29.45
C LEU A 124 5.84 10.83 -30.60
N PRO A 125 6.56 10.39 -31.66
CA PRO A 125 6.90 11.27 -32.77
C PRO A 125 5.65 11.85 -33.45
N LYS A 126 4.61 11.02 -33.67
CA LYS A 126 3.33 11.45 -34.24
C LYS A 126 2.59 12.45 -33.33
N SER A 127 2.77 12.32 -32.02
CA SER A 127 2.17 13.22 -31.03
C SER A 127 2.86 14.57 -30.98
N LEU A 128 4.18 14.59 -31.12
CA LEU A 128 4.97 15.84 -31.16
C LEU A 128 4.67 16.69 -32.39
N THR A 129 4.36 16.05 -33.52
CA THR A 129 3.98 16.74 -34.77
C THR A 129 2.47 16.87 -34.95
N PHE A 130 1.67 16.56 -33.93
CA PHE A 130 0.22 16.55 -34.04
C PHE A 130 -0.35 17.97 -34.17
N LEU A 131 -1.23 18.17 -35.14
CA LEU A 131 -2.01 19.38 -35.34
C LEU A 131 -3.50 19.01 -35.39
N PRO A 132 -4.36 19.60 -34.54
CA PRO A 132 -5.79 19.32 -34.56
C PRO A 132 -6.41 19.84 -35.86
N ASN A 133 -7.36 19.08 -36.41
CA ASN A 133 -8.00 19.43 -37.68
C ASN A 133 -9.11 20.46 -37.42
N ASN A 134 -8.88 21.72 -37.81
CA ASN A 134 -9.81 22.82 -37.60
C ASN A 134 -10.88 22.97 -38.69
N ASN A 135 -10.92 22.09 -39.71
CA ASN A 135 -11.88 22.19 -40.81
C ASN A 135 -13.31 21.86 -40.36
N LYS A 136 -14.02 22.88 -39.85
CA LYS A 136 -15.47 22.87 -39.57
C LYS A 136 -16.33 23.28 -40.78
N ASN A 137 -15.85 23.08 -42.01
CA ASN A 137 -16.60 23.42 -43.22
C ASN A 137 -16.77 22.16 -44.06
N GLY A 138 -17.86 21.43 -43.81
CA GLY A 138 -18.24 20.25 -44.58
C GLY A 138 -19.15 19.36 -43.76
N GLU A 139 -20.45 19.58 -43.89
CA GLU A 139 -21.48 18.62 -43.51
C GLU A 139 -21.16 17.26 -44.15
N GLN A 140 -20.68 16.30 -43.36
CA GLN A 140 -20.85 14.88 -43.64
C GLN A 140 -21.20 14.19 -42.34
N GLU A 141 -22.30 13.45 -42.39
CA GLU A 141 -22.91 12.77 -41.26
C GLU A 141 -21.92 11.88 -40.53
N SER A 142 -21.92 11.99 -39.20
CA SER A 142 -21.11 11.21 -38.31
C SER A 142 -21.46 9.72 -38.41
N GLU A 143 -20.60 8.92 -39.03
CA GLU A 143 -20.41 7.55 -38.57
C GLU A 143 -19.77 7.64 -37.18
N ASN A 144 -20.64 7.60 -36.16
CA ASN A 144 -20.55 7.86 -34.70
C ASN A 144 -19.27 7.45 -33.90
N GLY A 145 -18.06 7.52 -34.48
CA GLY A 145 -16.83 7.14 -33.81
C GLY A 145 -15.53 7.45 -34.56
N LYS A 146 -15.51 7.74 -35.86
CA LYS A 146 -14.25 8.00 -36.60
C LYS A 146 -13.72 9.43 -36.45
N GLU A 147 -14.60 10.40 -36.18
CA GLU A 147 -14.24 11.81 -36.04
C GLU A 147 -13.41 12.11 -34.77
N GLU A 148 -13.70 11.43 -33.67
CA GLU A 148 -12.98 11.62 -32.39
C GLU A 148 -11.50 11.19 -32.52
N TRP A 149 -11.22 10.17 -33.35
CA TRP A 149 -9.87 9.63 -33.54
C TRP A 149 -9.01 10.55 -34.42
N ASN A 150 -9.62 11.24 -35.38
CA ASN A 150 -8.89 12.13 -36.28
C ASN A 150 -8.51 13.47 -35.64
N ASN A 151 -9.16 13.86 -34.54
CA ASN A 151 -8.92 15.14 -33.87
C ASN A 151 -8.29 15.02 -32.48
N THR A 152 -7.84 13.82 -32.09
CA THR A 152 -7.20 13.58 -30.78
C THR A 152 -5.74 13.22 -30.97
N MET A 153 -4.87 13.79 -30.13
CA MET A 153 -3.43 13.51 -30.17
C MET A 153 -3.15 12.01 -30.01
N PRO A 154 -2.25 11.40 -30.82
CA PRO A 154 -1.98 9.96 -30.79
C PRO A 154 -1.64 9.39 -29.40
N LEU A 155 -0.83 10.10 -28.59
CA LEU A 155 -0.51 9.68 -27.23
C LEU A 155 -1.75 9.66 -26.31
N ILE A 156 -2.66 10.62 -26.46
CA ILE A 156 -3.92 10.64 -25.70
C ILE A 156 -4.78 9.44 -26.12
N LEU A 157 -4.91 9.18 -27.43
CA LEU A 157 -5.65 8.02 -27.93
C LEU A 157 -5.07 6.71 -27.41
N HIS A 158 -3.75 6.58 -27.39
CA HIS A 158 -3.06 5.40 -26.86
C HIS A 158 -3.37 5.16 -25.38
N LEU A 159 -3.27 6.21 -24.55
CA LEU A 159 -3.57 6.13 -23.12
C LEU A 159 -5.06 5.87 -22.85
N LYS A 160 -5.95 6.50 -23.63
CA LYS A 160 -7.41 6.30 -23.57
C LYS A 160 -7.76 4.87 -23.94
N HIS A 161 -7.25 4.36 -25.06
CA HIS A 161 -7.47 2.98 -25.50
C HIS A 161 -6.99 1.96 -24.47
N GLY A 162 -5.80 2.14 -23.88
CA GLY A 162 -5.32 1.26 -22.81
C GLY A 162 -6.19 1.29 -21.55
N PHE A 163 -6.80 2.44 -21.26
CA PHE A 163 -7.77 2.57 -20.16
C PHE A 163 -9.10 1.88 -20.48
N ASP A 164 -9.65 2.11 -21.67
CA ASP A 164 -10.95 1.59 -22.11
C ASP A 164 -10.92 0.07 -22.29
N THR A 165 -9.79 -0.48 -22.74
CA THR A 165 -9.54 -1.93 -22.83
C THR A 165 -9.20 -2.58 -21.48
N LEU A 166 -9.26 -1.81 -20.38
CA LEU A 166 -9.02 -2.29 -19.02
C LEU A 166 -7.66 -2.97 -18.83
N LYS A 167 -6.62 -2.50 -19.54
CA LYS A 167 -5.25 -3.01 -19.33
C LYS A 167 -4.84 -2.93 -17.86
N PRO A 168 -4.00 -3.87 -17.38
CA PRO A 168 -3.55 -3.92 -16.00
C PRO A 168 -2.77 -2.64 -15.62
N PRO A 169 -2.69 -2.26 -14.34
CA PRO A 169 -1.81 -1.17 -13.91
C PRO A 169 -0.37 -1.41 -14.38
N ALA A 170 0.37 -0.34 -14.70
CA ALA A 170 1.72 -0.43 -15.24
C ALA A 170 1.84 -1.12 -16.62
N TRP A 171 0.75 -1.30 -17.36
CA TRP A 171 0.79 -1.93 -18.69
C TRP A 171 1.77 -1.24 -19.63
N HIS A 172 1.72 0.10 -19.70
CA HIS A 172 2.55 0.90 -20.60
C HIS A 172 4.02 0.83 -20.17
N ARG A 173 4.27 0.97 -18.87
CA ARG A 173 5.61 0.75 -18.29
C ARG A 173 6.18 -0.63 -18.67
N ASN A 174 5.38 -1.69 -18.55
CA ASN A 174 5.81 -3.04 -18.86
C ASN A 174 5.99 -3.26 -20.37
N GLU A 175 5.15 -2.68 -21.21
CA GLU A 175 5.31 -2.71 -22.68
C GLU A 175 6.60 -2.00 -23.10
N GLU A 176 6.91 -0.83 -22.52
CA GLU A 176 8.18 -0.12 -22.74
C GLU A 176 9.41 -0.92 -22.28
N ARG A 177 9.29 -1.66 -21.18
CA ARG A 177 10.33 -2.58 -20.73
C ARG A 177 10.52 -3.73 -21.70
N ARG A 178 9.42 -4.37 -22.13
CA ARG A 178 9.46 -5.49 -23.08
C ARG A 178 10.05 -5.07 -24.43
N ALA A 179 9.69 -3.89 -24.94
CA ALA A 179 10.22 -3.34 -26.20
C ALA A 179 11.74 -3.14 -26.17
N ARG A 180 12.33 -2.97 -24.98
CA ARG A 180 13.79 -2.83 -24.77
C ARG A 180 14.47 -4.12 -24.28
N GLY A 181 13.77 -5.25 -24.27
CA GLY A 181 14.33 -6.52 -23.79
C GLY A 181 14.53 -6.57 -22.27
N MET A 182 13.78 -5.78 -21.52
CA MET A 182 13.77 -5.82 -20.06
C MET A 182 12.64 -6.70 -19.53
N PHE A 183 12.84 -7.24 -18.33
CA PHE A 183 11.79 -7.95 -17.62
C PHE A 183 10.65 -6.99 -17.24
N PRO A 184 9.39 -7.45 -17.32
CA PRO A 184 8.27 -6.70 -16.79
C PRO A 184 8.36 -6.62 -15.27
N ILE A 185 7.62 -5.68 -14.70
CA ILE A 185 7.56 -5.47 -13.26
C ILE A 185 6.27 -6.08 -12.73
N ASP A 186 6.40 -6.94 -11.73
CA ASP A 186 5.28 -7.60 -11.07
C ASP A 186 4.55 -6.70 -10.06
N ASN A 187 5.28 -5.77 -9.44
CA ASN A 187 4.75 -4.83 -8.48
C ASN A 187 4.70 -3.40 -9.06
N PRO A 188 3.53 -2.89 -9.49
CA PRO A 188 3.38 -1.53 -10.02
C PRO A 188 3.91 -0.44 -9.09
N ALA A 189 3.88 -0.66 -7.77
CA ALA A 189 4.36 0.29 -6.78
C ALA A 189 5.90 0.39 -6.68
N ALA A 190 6.65 -0.54 -7.29
CA ALA A 190 8.11 -0.49 -7.33
C ALA A 190 8.59 0.85 -7.91
N GLN A 191 9.62 1.48 -7.34
CA GLN A 191 10.11 2.79 -7.77
C GLN A 191 10.41 2.83 -9.28
N LEU A 192 10.15 3.99 -9.93
CA LEU A 192 10.57 4.20 -11.31
C LEU A 192 12.10 4.24 -11.36
N GLU A 193 12.70 3.58 -12.35
CA GLU A 193 14.12 3.70 -12.67
C GLU A 193 14.44 5.07 -13.29
N GLY A 194 15.73 5.39 -13.44
CA GLY A 194 16.18 6.68 -14.00
C GLY A 194 15.56 6.97 -15.37
N TRP A 195 15.73 6.06 -16.32
CA TRP A 195 15.20 6.19 -17.66
C TRP A 195 13.66 6.22 -17.68
N GLU A 196 12.98 5.44 -16.83
CA GLU A 196 11.52 5.46 -16.75
C GLU A 196 11.00 6.83 -16.29
N ARG A 197 11.71 7.50 -15.37
CA ARG A 197 11.34 8.86 -14.94
C ARG A 197 11.48 9.87 -16.08
N GLU A 198 12.50 9.74 -16.91
CA GLU A 198 12.71 10.62 -18.07
C GLU A 198 11.61 10.43 -19.11
N LEU A 199 11.25 9.18 -19.41
CA LEU A 199 10.14 8.84 -20.29
C LEU A 199 8.82 9.44 -19.80
N VAL A 200 8.46 9.16 -18.54
CA VAL A 200 7.26 9.76 -17.91
C VAL A 200 7.29 11.28 -18.01
N TRP A 201 8.45 11.90 -17.76
CA TRP A 201 8.56 13.36 -17.81
C TRP A 201 8.29 13.91 -19.20
N MET A 202 8.81 13.26 -20.24
CA MET A 202 8.50 13.61 -21.63
C MET A 202 7.00 13.52 -21.92
N GLU A 203 6.34 12.44 -21.51
CA GLU A 203 4.89 12.31 -21.68
C GLU A 203 4.11 13.38 -20.91
N ILE A 204 4.53 13.72 -19.68
CA ILE A 204 3.93 14.82 -18.92
C ILE A 204 4.04 16.12 -19.71
N LEU A 205 5.23 16.47 -20.20
CA LEU A 205 5.44 17.70 -20.97
C LEU A 205 4.60 17.74 -22.25
N VAL A 206 4.53 16.62 -22.98
CA VAL A 206 3.71 16.52 -24.19
C VAL A 206 2.22 16.63 -23.89
N LEU A 207 1.75 16.12 -22.75
CA LEU A 207 0.34 16.16 -22.36
C LEU A 207 -0.05 17.50 -21.70
N THR A 208 0.89 18.23 -21.10
CA THR A 208 0.57 19.51 -20.45
C THR A 208 0.06 20.54 -21.46
N GLY A 209 -1.11 21.10 -21.19
CA GLY A 209 -1.73 22.12 -22.04
C GLY A 209 -2.50 21.57 -23.24
N VAL A 210 -2.52 20.24 -23.46
CA VAL A 210 -3.28 19.62 -24.56
C VAL A 210 -4.71 19.30 -24.10
N PRO A 211 -5.75 19.76 -24.79
CA PRO A 211 -7.13 19.43 -24.46
C PRO A 211 -7.37 17.91 -24.60
N GLY A 212 -8.15 17.34 -23.68
CA GLY A 212 -8.43 15.90 -23.66
C GLY A 212 -7.35 15.04 -22.97
N ALA A 213 -6.20 15.61 -22.59
CA ALA A 213 -5.18 14.87 -21.85
C ALA A 213 -5.68 14.48 -20.44
N SER A 214 -5.55 13.20 -20.09
CA SER A 214 -5.95 12.67 -18.79
C SER A 214 -4.75 12.14 -18.01
N PHE A 215 -4.26 12.93 -17.05
CA PHE A 215 -3.18 12.49 -16.16
C PHE A 215 -3.57 11.30 -15.26
N ARG A 216 -4.87 10.99 -15.14
CA ARG A 216 -5.33 9.75 -14.49
C ARG A 216 -5.02 8.53 -15.35
N GLN A 217 -5.21 8.62 -16.67
CA GLN A 217 -4.87 7.55 -17.61
C GLN A 217 -3.35 7.35 -17.65
N LEU A 218 -2.58 8.44 -17.75
CA LEU A 218 -1.12 8.42 -17.65
C LEU A 218 -0.65 7.72 -16.36
N ALA A 219 -1.21 8.11 -15.21
CA ALA A 219 -0.85 7.52 -13.92
C ALA A 219 -1.07 6.01 -13.92
N ARG A 220 -2.26 5.55 -14.33
CA ARG A 220 -2.56 4.12 -14.41
C ARG A 220 -1.62 3.38 -15.36
N ALA A 221 -1.33 3.95 -16.52
CA ALA A 221 -0.45 3.38 -17.53
C ALA A 221 0.96 3.12 -16.98
N TRP A 222 1.46 4.02 -16.13
CA TRP A 222 2.74 3.89 -15.42
C TRP A 222 2.68 3.18 -14.06
N GLY A 223 1.50 2.69 -13.66
CA GLY A 223 1.32 1.99 -12.38
C GLY A 223 1.35 2.90 -11.15
N ARG A 224 0.92 4.15 -11.31
CA ARG A 224 0.94 5.21 -10.30
C ARG A 224 -0.45 5.68 -9.94
N ASP A 225 -0.53 6.33 -8.78
CA ASP A 225 -1.74 6.97 -8.31
C ASP A 225 -1.99 8.30 -9.03
N LYS A 226 -3.27 8.71 -9.03
CA LYS A 226 -3.67 10.01 -9.56
C LYS A 226 -2.87 11.12 -8.87
N GLY A 227 -2.31 12.03 -9.67
CA GLY A 227 -1.54 13.17 -9.16
C GLY A 227 -0.02 12.93 -9.09
N PHE A 228 0.47 11.74 -9.42
CA PHE A 228 1.92 11.47 -9.38
C PHE A 228 2.76 12.40 -10.27
N HIS A 229 2.20 12.90 -11.38
CA HIS A 229 2.86 13.86 -12.27
C HIS A 229 3.23 15.16 -11.53
N MET A 230 2.42 15.59 -10.56
CA MET A 230 2.74 16.77 -9.75
C MET A 230 3.90 16.50 -8.80
N VAL A 231 3.96 15.30 -8.21
CA VAL A 231 5.07 14.88 -7.35
C VAL A 231 6.36 14.77 -8.15
N LEU A 232 6.29 14.19 -9.35
CA LEU A 232 7.45 14.07 -10.23
C LEU A 232 7.93 15.44 -10.72
N ALA A 233 7.00 16.33 -11.12
CA ALA A 233 7.32 17.70 -11.49
C ALA A 233 7.98 18.47 -10.33
N GLN A 234 7.44 18.35 -9.12
CA GLN A 234 8.01 18.98 -7.93
C GLN A 234 9.44 18.52 -7.69
N PHE A 235 9.69 17.20 -7.72
CA PHE A 235 11.04 16.65 -7.51
C PHE A 235 12.06 17.17 -8.54
N ILE A 236 11.65 17.32 -9.79
CA ILE A 236 12.52 17.86 -10.84
C ILE A 236 12.76 19.35 -10.61
N CYS A 237 11.71 20.14 -10.40
CA CYS A 237 11.83 21.60 -10.27
C CYS A 237 12.59 22.01 -8.98
N GLU A 238 12.35 21.33 -7.85
CA GLU A 238 13.07 21.60 -6.59
C GLU A 238 14.58 21.39 -6.71
N ARG A 239 15.02 20.48 -7.59
CA ARG A 239 16.45 20.24 -7.83
C ARG A 239 17.14 21.40 -8.55
N PHE A 240 16.38 22.24 -9.27
CA PHE A 240 16.90 23.32 -10.10
C PHE A 240 16.66 24.74 -9.54
N GLY A 241 15.96 24.90 -8.41
CA GLY A 241 15.81 26.19 -7.72
C GLY A 241 14.50 26.37 -6.95
N GLU A 242 14.40 27.47 -6.18
CA GLU A 242 13.24 27.79 -5.33
C GLU A 242 11.94 27.89 -6.14
N THR A 243 11.02 26.95 -5.93
CA THR A 243 9.69 27.00 -6.55
C THR A 243 8.69 27.67 -5.61
N GLU A 244 8.35 28.93 -5.84
CA GLU A 244 7.17 29.54 -5.22
C GLU A 244 5.90 29.07 -5.95
N ARG A 245 5.10 28.23 -5.28
CA ARG A 245 3.76 27.89 -5.79
C ARG A 245 2.85 29.11 -5.67
N LYS A 246 2.31 29.59 -6.79
CA LYS A 246 1.20 30.57 -6.77
C LYS A 246 0.05 29.96 -5.99
N LYS A 247 -0.27 30.54 -4.83
CA LYS A 247 -1.50 30.22 -4.09
C LYS A 247 -2.68 30.65 -4.96
N ARG A 248 -3.61 29.73 -5.16
CA ARG A 248 -4.86 29.97 -5.89
C ARG A 248 -5.90 30.54 -4.95
#